data_AF-A0A7W0S3B5-F1
#
_entry.id   AF-A0A7W0S3B5-F1
#
_cell.length_a   1.000
_cell.length_b   1.000
_cell.length_c   1.000
_cell.angle_alpha   90.00
_cell.angle_beta   90.00
_cell.angle_gamma   90.00
#
_symmetry.space_group_name_H-M   'P 1'
#
loop_
_entity.id
_entity.type
_entity.pdbx_description
1 polymer ?
#
loop_
_entity_poly.entity_id
_entity_poly.type
_entity_poly.pdbx_seq_one_letter_code
_entity_poly.pdbx_strand_id
1 'polypeptide(L)'
;QVMLISTGGTVIRMPVEGIRRAGRSTQGVIVMRLRGDEIVSTLAPVAESTAVELEAGEAEDAPIDAGSGNGAGPPPTSVLDDPGVEDDEDEPAAEDEPEAEEEI
;
A
#
# COMPACT_ATOMS: atom_id res chain seq x y z
N GLN A 1 10.30 14.81 -3.56
CA GLN A 1 11.24 13.66 -3.42
C GLN A 1 10.46 12.41 -2.99
N VAL A 2 11.05 11.21 -3.02
CA VAL A 2 10.42 9.98 -2.50
C VAL A 2 11.29 9.35 -1.42
N MET A 3 10.64 8.70 -0.46
CA MET A 3 11.28 7.93 0.61
C MET A 3 10.86 6.47 0.54
N LEU A 4 11.83 5.57 0.65
CA LEU A 4 11.64 4.13 0.73
C LEU A 4 12.29 3.60 2.02
N ILE A 5 11.63 2.65 2.67
CA ILE A 5 12.09 2.03 3.93
C ILE A 5 12.04 0.51 3.78
N SER A 6 13.16 -0.19 4.03
CA SER A 6 13.20 -1.66 4.09
C SER A 6 12.91 -2.18 5.50
N THR A 7 12.50 -3.46 5.61
CA THR A 7 12.33 -4.13 6.91
C THR A 7 13.62 -4.26 7.71
N GLY A 8 14.78 -4.20 7.05
CA GLY A 8 16.09 -4.14 7.71
C GLY A 8 16.48 -2.76 8.25
N GLY A 9 15.59 -1.77 8.16
CA GLY A 9 15.84 -0.41 8.64
C GLY A 9 16.63 0.48 7.67
N THR A 10 16.82 0.05 6.42
CA THR A 10 17.48 0.87 5.39
C THR A 10 16.49 1.92 4.87
N VAL A 11 16.85 3.20 5.00
CA VAL A 11 16.04 4.32 4.48
C VAL A 11 16.75 4.97 3.31
N ILE A 12 16.05 5.10 2.18
CA ILE A 12 16.55 5.78 0.98
C ILE A 12 15.64 6.98 0.68
N ARG A 13 16.26 8.16 0.53
CA ARG A 13 15.63 9.38 -0.02
C ARG A 13 16.22 9.67 -1.39
N MET A 14 15.39 9.89 -2.39
CA MET A 14 15.86 10.29 -3.72
C MET A 14 14.93 11.30 -4.41
N PRO A 15 15.48 12.22 -5.22
CA PRO A 15 14.68 13.09 -6.06
C PRO A 15 13.96 12.27 -7.14
N VAL A 16 12.72 12.68 -7.45
CA VAL A 16 11.90 11.99 -8.46
C VAL A 16 12.44 12.17 -9.88
N GLU A 17 13.22 13.22 -10.10
CA GLU A 17 13.87 13.53 -11.38
C GLU A 17 14.90 12.47 -11.79
N GLY A 18 15.50 11.79 -10.81
CA GLY A 18 16.44 10.68 -11.06
C GLY A 18 15.77 9.37 -11.46
N ILE A 19 14.43 9.28 -11.39
CA ILE A 19 13.68 8.05 -11.69
C ILE A 19 13.22 8.09 -13.14
N ARG A 20 13.59 7.06 -13.92
CA ARG A 20 13.16 6.92 -15.30
C ARG A 20 11.64 6.85 -15.39
N ARG A 21 11.04 7.68 -16.25
CA ARG A 21 9.62 7.57 -16.61
C ARG A 21 9.41 6.32 -17.47
N ALA A 22 8.55 5.43 -17.02
CA ALA A 22 8.15 4.22 -17.75
C ALA A 22 6.62 4.15 -17.83
N GLY A 23 6.10 3.52 -18.89
CA GLY A 23 4.66 3.36 -19.10
C GLY A 23 4.04 2.32 -18.17
N ARG A 24 2.70 2.24 -18.17
CA ARG A 24 1.93 1.39 -17.24
C ARG A 24 2.15 -0.12 -17.48
N SER A 25 2.45 -0.53 -18.71
CA SER A 25 2.76 -1.91 -19.09
C SER A 25 4.28 -2.12 -19.20
N THR A 26 5.01 -1.89 -18.10
CA THR A 26 6.47 -2.10 -18.05
C THR A 26 6.87 -2.73 -16.71
N GLN A 27 8.06 -3.32 -16.66
CA GLN A 27 8.64 -3.87 -15.42
C GLN A 27 9.18 -2.77 -14.47
N GLY A 28 9.33 -1.53 -14.95
CA GLY A 28 9.87 -0.43 -14.17
C GLY A 28 11.40 -0.43 -14.07
N VAL A 29 11.92 0.12 -12.97
CA VAL A 29 13.37 0.26 -12.70
C VAL A 29 13.68 -0.10 -11.25
N ILE A 30 14.90 -0.57 -11.00
CA ILE A 30 15.36 -0.92 -9.65
C ILE A 30 15.79 0.36 -8.93
N VAL A 31 15.05 0.73 -7.88
CA VAL A 31 15.35 1.89 -7.01
C VAL A 31 16.07 1.51 -5.72
N MET A 32 15.97 0.24 -5.30
CA MET A 32 16.60 -0.29 -4.08
C MET A 32 17.01 -1.74 -4.32
N ARG A 33 18.22 -2.11 -3.87
CA ARG A 33 18.67 -3.51 -3.83
C ARG A 33 18.55 -4.00 -2.39
N LEU A 34 17.76 -5.03 -2.19
CA LEU A 34 17.54 -5.67 -0.90
C LEU A 34 18.51 -6.84 -0.72
N ARG A 35 18.81 -7.21 0.53
CA ARG A 35 19.71 -8.34 0.85
C ARG A 35 18.93 -9.43 1.55
N GLY A 36 19.27 -10.68 1.24
CA GLY A 36 18.61 -11.84 1.85
C GLY A 36 17.10 -11.75 1.69
N ASP A 37 16.41 -11.71 2.82
CA ASP A 37 14.95 -11.77 2.90
C ASP A 37 14.31 -10.40 3.21
N GLU A 38 15.07 -9.30 3.08
CA GLU A 38 14.53 -7.95 3.25
C GLU A 38 13.50 -7.61 2.17
N ILE A 39 12.44 -6.92 2.57
CA ILE A 39 11.39 -6.39 1.68
C ILE A 39 11.25 -4.87 1.86
N VAL A 40 10.68 -4.19 0.87
CA VAL A 40 10.27 -2.79 1.01
C VAL A 40 9.01 -2.75 1.88
N SER A 41 9.08 -2.07 3.01
CA SER A 41 7.95 -1.93 3.93
C SER A 41 7.07 -0.73 3.60
N THR A 42 7.65 0.39 3.18
CA THR A 42 6.88 1.63 2.96
C THR A 42 7.48 2.49 1.85
N LEU A 43 6.60 3.13 1.08
CA LEU A 43 6.93 4.16 0.11
C LEU A 43 6.08 5.41 0.40
N ALA A 44 6.74 6.56 0.55
CA ALA A 44 6.08 7.83 0.81
C ALA A 44 6.59 8.93 -0.14
N PRO A 45 5.70 9.63 -0.86
CA PRO A 45 6.07 10.88 -1.50
C PRO A 45 6.32 11.92 -0.40
N VAL A 46 7.40 12.67 -0.53
CA VAL A 46 7.72 13.76 0.39
C VAL A 46 7.61 15.05 -0.39
N ALA A 47 6.62 15.86 0.00
CA ALA A 47 6.50 17.23 -0.42
C ALA A 47 7.62 18.05 0.25
N GLU A 48 8.31 18.87 -0.52
CA GLU A 48 9.20 19.86 0.07
C GLU A 48 8.34 20.91 0.74
N SER A 49 8.47 21.03 2.06
CA SER A 49 7.93 22.17 2.78
C SER A 49 8.85 23.34 2.46
N THR A 50 8.46 24.22 1.54
CA THR A 50 8.94 25.60 1.61
C THR A 50 8.56 26.08 3.00
N ALA A 51 9.54 26.32 3.87
CA ALA A 51 9.31 26.96 5.14
C ALA A 51 8.64 28.30 4.86
N VAL A 52 7.32 28.36 5.05
CA VAL A 52 6.60 29.61 5.08
C VAL A 52 6.99 30.24 6.41
N GLU A 53 7.73 31.35 6.35
CA GLU A 53 7.86 32.24 7.49
C GLU A 53 6.45 32.75 7.79
N LEU A 54 5.81 32.15 8.78
CA LEU A 54 4.48 32.52 9.22
C LEU A 54 4.61 33.83 10.01
N GLU A 55 4.50 34.96 9.32
CA GLU A 55 4.11 36.22 9.96
C GLU A 55 2.67 36.00 10.48
N ALA A 56 2.51 36.00 11.81
CA ALA A 56 1.22 35.89 12.47
C ALA A 56 0.39 37.15 12.21
N GLY A 57 -0.34 37.19 11.10
CA GLY A 57 -1.38 38.17 10.85
C GLY A 57 -2.61 37.88 11.69
N GLU A 58 -3.01 38.84 12.52
CA GLU A 58 -4.26 38.84 13.30
C GLU A 58 -5.48 38.58 12.40
N ALA A 59 -6.34 37.65 12.84
CA ALA A 59 -7.57 37.29 12.15
C ALA A 59 -8.68 38.30 12.50
N GLU A 60 -9.07 39.12 11.54
CA GLU A 60 -10.31 39.89 11.61
C GLU A 60 -11.49 39.00 11.15
N ASP A 61 -12.48 38.87 12.03
CA ASP A 61 -13.68 38.04 11.88
C ASP A 61 -14.58 38.60 10.75
N ALA A 62 -14.69 37.88 9.64
CA ALA A 62 -15.62 38.17 8.55
C ALA A 62 -16.82 37.21 8.61
N PRO A 63 -18.07 37.69 8.48
CA PRO A 63 -19.25 36.84 8.62
C PRO A 63 -19.33 35.80 7.50
N ILE A 64 -19.54 34.55 7.89
CA ILE A 64 -19.78 33.40 7.00
C ILE A 64 -21.18 33.47 6.36
N ASP A 65 -21.22 33.72 5.05
CA ASP A 65 -22.43 33.52 4.24
C ASP A 65 -22.55 32.05 3.85
N ALA A 66 -23.50 31.36 4.49
CA ALA A 66 -23.77 29.94 4.27
C ALA A 66 -24.67 29.76 3.04
N GLY A 67 -24.06 29.60 1.86
CA GLY A 67 -24.80 29.27 0.65
C GLY A 67 -23.94 28.81 -0.52
N SER A 68 -23.79 27.49 -0.69
CA SER A 68 -23.97 26.77 -1.97
C SER A 68 -23.28 25.40 -1.91
N GLY A 69 -24.08 24.34 -1.99
CA GLY A 69 -23.61 22.97 -1.94
C GLY A 69 -22.97 22.51 -3.25
N ASN A 70 -21.77 21.95 -3.16
CA ASN A 70 -21.25 21.03 -4.16
C ASN A 70 -21.18 19.64 -3.54
N GLY A 71 -22.15 18.80 -3.89
CA GLY A 71 -22.14 17.38 -3.62
C GLY A 71 -21.00 16.70 -4.36
N ALA A 72 -19.82 16.63 -3.73
CA ALA A 72 -18.83 15.64 -4.05
C ALA A 72 -19.31 14.32 -3.43
N GLY A 73 -20.06 13.53 -4.19
CA GLY A 73 -20.35 12.15 -3.82
C GLY A 73 -19.04 11.39 -3.57
N PRO A 74 -19.04 10.37 -2.69
CA PRO A 74 -17.85 9.57 -2.45
C PRO A 74 -17.33 9.01 -3.79
N PRO A 75 -15.99 8.92 -3.98
CA PRO A 75 -15.44 8.32 -5.19
C PRO A 75 -16.01 6.89 -5.34
N PRO A 76 -16.33 6.43 -6.57
CA PRO A 76 -16.80 5.07 -6.74
C PRO A 76 -15.70 4.13 -6.26
N THR A 77 -16.00 3.37 -5.20
CA THR A 77 -15.19 2.21 -4.83
C THR A 77 -15.35 1.21 -5.97
N SER A 78 -14.31 1.07 -6.80
CA SER A 78 -14.21 -0.06 -7.70
C SER A 78 -14.19 -1.32 -6.83
N VAL A 79 -15.32 -2.00 -6.75
CA VAL A 79 -15.44 -3.34 -6.22
C VAL A 79 -14.43 -4.16 -7.02
N LEU A 80 -13.39 -4.65 -6.35
CA LEU A 80 -12.59 -5.73 -6.91
C LEU A 80 -13.54 -6.91 -7.00
N ASP A 81 -13.91 -7.28 -8.22
CA ASP A 81 -14.52 -8.56 -8.53
C ASP A 81 -13.53 -9.61 -8.02
N ASP A 82 -13.85 -10.24 -6.88
CA ASP A 82 -13.05 -11.31 -6.30
C ASP A 82 -13.18 -12.53 -7.22
N PRO A 83 -12.12 -12.94 -7.94
CA PRO A 83 -12.20 -14.14 -8.75
C PRO A 83 -12.14 -15.33 -7.80
N GLY A 84 -13.31 -15.83 -7.42
CA GLY A 84 -13.57 -17.18 -6.89
C GLY A 84 -12.51 -17.77 -5.97
N VAL A 85 -12.73 -17.66 -4.65
CA VAL A 85 -12.26 -18.71 -3.73
C VAL A 85 -12.86 -20.03 -4.20
N GLU A 86 -12.02 -20.88 -4.78
CA GLU A 86 -12.28 -22.32 -4.87
C GLU A 86 -12.10 -22.84 -3.44
N ASP A 87 -13.21 -23.12 -2.76
CA ASP A 87 -13.21 -23.92 -1.54
C ASP A 87 -12.71 -25.33 -1.92
N ASP A 88 -11.39 -25.54 -1.89
CA ASP A 88 -10.81 -26.85 -1.73
C ASP A 88 -11.17 -27.30 -0.31
N GLU A 89 -12.33 -27.94 -0.14
CA GLU A 89 -12.62 -28.74 1.05
C GLU A 89 -11.63 -29.92 1.04
N ASP A 90 -10.50 -29.75 1.71
CA ASP A 90 -9.62 -30.84 2.10
C ASP A 90 -10.37 -31.75 3.11
N GLU A 91 -11.15 -32.70 2.58
CA GLU A 91 -11.64 -33.84 3.36
C GLU A 91 -10.44 -34.53 4.02
N PRO A 92 -10.37 -34.61 5.36
CA PRO A 92 -9.32 -35.38 6.01
C PRO A 92 -9.53 -36.85 5.65
N ALA A 93 -8.55 -37.42 4.96
CA ALA A 93 -8.49 -38.85 4.66
C ALA A 93 -8.71 -39.64 5.96
N ALA A 94 -9.75 -40.46 5.97
CA ALA A 94 -9.99 -41.43 7.02
C ALA A 94 -8.71 -42.27 7.22
N GLU A 95 -8.15 -42.20 8.43
CA GLU A 95 -7.18 -43.19 8.90
C GLU A 95 -7.95 -44.51 9.02
N ASP A 96 -7.94 -45.28 7.94
CA ASP A 96 -8.41 -46.65 7.92
C ASP A 96 -7.37 -47.47 8.71
N GLU A 97 -7.62 -47.68 10.00
CA GLU A 97 -6.90 -48.69 10.78
C GLU A 97 -7.45 -50.07 10.40
N PRO A 98 -6.71 -50.93 9.67
CA PRO A 98 -7.09 -52.33 9.60
C PRO A 98 -6.73 -53.00 10.93
N GLU A 99 -7.74 -53.31 11.73
CA GLU A 99 -7.65 -54.39 12.72
C GLU A 99 -7.41 -55.70 11.95
N ALA A 100 -6.14 -56.05 11.76
CA ALA A 100 -5.77 -57.35 11.23
C ALA A 100 -5.90 -58.41 12.34
N GLU A 101 -6.67 -59.42 11.97
CA GLU A 101 -7.16 -60.52 12.75
C GLU A 101 -6.05 -61.49 13.23
N GLU A 102 -6.45 -62.30 14.20
CA GLU A 102 -5.83 -63.52 14.72
C GLU A 102 -4.71 -64.16 13.89
N GLU A 103 -3.58 -64.43 14.55
CA GLU A 103 -2.69 -65.53 14.17
C GLU A 103 -2.50 -66.45 15.39
N ILE A 104 -3.17 -67.62 15.32
CA ILE A 104 -2.88 -68.97 15.88
C ILE A 104 -1.97 -69.13 17.12
#